data_AF-A0A2J4XXK9-F1
#
_entry.id   AF-A0A2J4XXK9-F1
#
_cell.length_a   1.000
_cell.length_b   1.000
_cell.length_c   1.000
_cell.angle_alpha   90.00
_cell.angle_beta   90.00
_cell.angle_gamma   90.00
#
_symmetry.space_group_name_H-M   'P 1'
#
loop_
_entity.id
_entity.type
_entity.pdbx_description
1 polymer ?
#
loop_
_entity_poly.entity_id
_entity_poly.type
_entity_poly.pdbx_seq_one_letter_code
_entity_poly.pdbx_strand_id
1 'polypeptide(L)' 'MSLNINIIKDKILSENWFLLRNMTYELTRSDGSVVRHRREVYDRGNGATILLYNRHKQTVVL' A
#
# COMPACT_ATOMS: atom_id res chain seq x y z
N MET A 1 -14.13 -4.42 -12.56
CA MET A 1 -13.34 -5.67 -12.51
C MET A 1 -11.98 -5.34 -11.92
N SER A 2 -11.48 -6.12 -10.97
CA SER A 2 -10.10 -6.00 -10.50
C SER A 2 -9.14 -6.39 -11.62
N LEU A 3 -8.05 -5.66 -11.78
CA LEU A 3 -6.97 -6.05 -12.69
C LEU A 3 -6.40 -7.41 -12.25
N ASN A 4 -6.03 -8.25 -13.22
CA ASN A 4 -5.38 -9.52 -12.90
C ASN A 4 -3.92 -9.25 -12.49
N ILE A 5 -3.59 -9.59 -11.25
CA ILE A 5 -2.28 -9.36 -10.63
C ILE A 5 -1.76 -10.71 -10.14
N ASN A 6 -0.57 -11.08 -10.60
CA ASN A 6 0.14 -12.27 -10.14
C ASN A 6 1.41 -11.89 -9.37
N ILE A 7 1.56 -12.37 -8.14
CA ILE A 7 2.75 -12.10 -7.32
C ILE A 7 3.82 -13.12 -7.71
N ILE A 8 4.94 -12.62 -8.24
CA ILE A 8 6.04 -13.45 -8.74
C ILE A 8 7.10 -13.67 -7.66
N LYS A 9 7.40 -12.63 -6.90
CA LYS A 9 8.43 -12.68 -5.85
C LYS A 9 8.14 -11.68 -4.76
N ASP A 10 8.33 -12.12 -3.53
CA ASP A 10 8.42 -11.26 -2.35
C ASP A 10 9.79 -11.46 -1.70
N LYS A 11 10.58 -10.40 -1.61
CA LYS A 11 11.90 -10.42 -0.97
C LYS A 11 11.93 -9.40 0.16
N ILE A 12 12.23 -9.85 1.37
CA ILE A 12 12.54 -8.97 2.49
C ILE A 12 13.88 -8.28 2.22
N LEU A 13 13.88 -6.95 2.24
CA LEU A 13 15.08 -6.10 2.16
C LEU A 13 15.57 -5.69 3.55
N SER A 14 14.65 -5.49 4.49
CA SER A 14 14.95 -5.14 5.88
C SER A 14 13.83 -5.65 6.79
N GLU A 15 14.22 -6.19 7.93
CA GLU A 15 13.33 -6.74 8.96
C GLU A 15 13.87 -6.31 10.33
N ASN A 16 13.72 -5.01 10.60
CA ASN A 16 14.04 -4.42 11.90
C ASN A 16 12.72 -4.22 12.67
N TRP A 17 12.38 -2.96 12.99
CA TRP A 17 11.11 -2.63 13.63
C TRP A 17 9.91 -2.74 12.67
N PHE A 18 10.12 -2.44 11.39
CA PHE A 18 9.13 -2.54 10.32
C PHE A 18 9.71 -3.34 9.16
N LEU A 19 8.84 -3.87 8.31
CA LEU A 19 9.20 -4.71 7.18
C LEU A 19 9.34 -3.86 5.92
N LEU A 20 10.52 -3.93 5.29
CA LEU A 20 10.71 -3.41 3.93
C LEU A 20 10.81 -4.59 2.97
N ARG A 21 9.90 -4.67 2.01
CA ARG A 21 9.81 -5.72 1.00
C ARG A 21 10.12 -5.17 -0.38
N ASN A 22 10.66 -6.00 -1.25
CA ASN A 22 10.80 -5.73 -2.67
C ASN A 22 9.94 -6.75 -3.43
N MET A 23 8.75 -6.32 -3.81
CA MET A 23 7.75 -7.15 -4.47
C MET A 23 7.91 -7.06 -5.98
N THR A 24 7.95 -8.23 -6.62
CA THR A 24 7.87 -8.37 -8.07
C THR A 24 6.53 -8.99 -8.41
N TYR A 25 5.75 -8.32 -9.26
CA TYR A 25 4.43 -8.79 -9.68
C TYR A 25 4.22 -8.55 -11.16
N GLU A 26 3.31 -9.31 -11.74
CA GLU A 26 2.85 -9.16 -13.11
C GLU A 26 1.44 -8.59 -13.13
N LEU A 27 1.22 -7.63 -14.01
CA LEU A 27 -0.07 -6.98 -14.22
C LEU A 27 -0.52 -7.29 -15.64
N THR A 28 -1.72 -7.88 -15.79
CA THR A 28 -2.35 -8.02 -17.09
C THR A 28 -3.11 -6.74 -17.41
N ARG A 29 -2.70 -6.05 -18.47
CA ARG A 29 -3.38 -4.85 -18.97
C ARG A 29 -4.69 -5.20 -19.67
N SER A 30 -5.51 -4.19 -19.94
CA SER A 30 -6.78 -4.34 -20.64
C SER A 30 -6.64 -4.87 -22.08
N ASP A 31 -5.46 -4.68 -22.70
CA ASP A 31 -5.11 -5.22 -24.02
C ASP A 31 -4.60 -6.68 -23.97
N GLY A 32 -4.58 -7.30 -22.79
CA GLY A 32 -4.05 -8.65 -22.58
C GLY A 32 -2.54 -8.73 -22.46
N SER A 33 -1.81 -7.62 -22.62
CA SER A 33 -0.36 -7.61 -22.41
C SER A 33 -0.01 -7.77 -20.93
N VAL A 34 1.02 -8.56 -20.63
CA VAL A 34 1.51 -8.77 -19.26
C VAL A 34 2.75 -7.94 -19.04
N VAL A 35 2.76 -7.15 -17.97
CA VAL A 35 3.92 -6.33 -17.59
C VAL A 35 4.40 -6.67 -16.20
N ARG A 36 5.71 -6.88 -16.09
CA ARG A 36 6.39 -7.14 -14.83
C ARG A 36 6.83 -5.84 -14.18
N HIS A 37 6.44 -5.65 -12.94
CA HIS A 37 6.79 -4.52 -12.10
C HIS A 37 7.62 -4.98 -10.90
N ARG A 38 8.45 -4.06 -10.41
CA ARG A 38 9.19 -4.20 -9.16
C ARG A 38 8.91 -2.97 -8.30
N ARG A 39 8.55 -3.18 -7.04
CA ARG A 39 8.19 -2.11 -6.08
C ARG A 39 8.76 -2.41 -4.71
N GLU A 40 9.31 -1.38 -4.08
CA GLU A 40 9.62 -1.43 -2.65
C GLU A 40 8.36 -1.07 -1.87
N VAL A 41 8.00 -1.93 -0.92
CA VAL A 41 6.78 -1.84 -0.12
C VAL A 41 7.21 -1.77 1.33
N TYR A 42 6.91 -0.66 1.98
CA TYR A 42 7.23 -0.46 3.39
C TYR A 42 5.98 -0.72 4.25
N ASP A 43 6.00 -1.86 4.92
CA ASP A 43 4.91 -2.32 5.77
C ASP A 43 5.12 -1.83 7.20
N ARG A 44 4.29 -0.85 7.58
CA ARG A 44 4.29 -0.18 8.89
C ARG A 44 3.09 -0.58 9.76
N GLY A 45 2.30 -1.56 9.32
CA GLY A 45 1.00 -1.86 9.90
C GLY A 45 -0.08 -0.80 9.58
N ASN A 46 -1.25 -0.96 10.20
CA ASN A 46 -2.41 -0.09 10.03
C ASN A 46 -2.50 0.96 11.14
N GLY A 47 -3.13 2.09 10.84
CA GLY A 47 -3.40 3.15 11.82
C GLY A 47 -4.88 3.53 11.84
N ALA A 48 -5.30 4.18 12.92
CA ALA A 48 -6.59 4.85 13.03
C ALA A 48 -6.38 6.32 13.36
N THR A 49 -7.26 7.19 12.88
CA THR A 49 -7.26 8.62 13.19
C THR A 49 -8.68 9.10 13.48
N ILE A 50 -8.81 10.18 14.22
CA ILE A 50 -10.10 10.81 14.53
C ILE A 50 -9.96 12.33 14.39
N LEU A 51 -10.98 12.96 13.81
CA LEU A 51 -11.10 14.41 13.77
C LEU A 51 -12.18 14.85 14.75
N LEU A 52 -11.80 15.67 15.73
CA LEU A 52 -12.75 16.25 16.67
C LEU A 52 -13.22 17.61 16.16
N TYR A 53 -14.54 17.83 16.18
CA TYR A 53 -15.16 19.07 15.75
C TYR A 53 -16.18 19.56 16.79
N ASN A 54 -16.13 20.85 17.11
CA ASN A 54 -17.10 21.52 17.96
C ASN A 54 -18.05 22.37 17.12
N ARG A 55 -19.33 21.97 17.07
CA ARG A 55 -20.37 22.65 16.26
C ARG A 55 -20.69 24.07 16.72
N HIS A 56 -20.66 24.34 18.03
CA HIS A 56 -21.03 25.65 18.57
C HIS A 56 -19.91 26.68 18.38
N LYS A 57 -18.66 26.25 18.57
CA LYS A 57 -17.49 27.12 18.40
C LYS A 57 -16.98 27.17 16.97
N GLN A 58 -17.47 26.28 16.10
CA GLN A 58 -16.95 26.06 14.76
C GLN A 58 -15.43 25.82 14.72
N THR A 59 -14.91 25.09 15.72
CA THR A 59 -13.47 24.80 15.86
C THR A 59 -13.17 23.32 15.72
N VAL A 60 -11.93 23.00 15.34
CA VAL A 60 -11.36 21.64 15.30
C VAL A 60 -10.30 21.46 16.38
N VAL A 61 -10.01 20.20 16.72
CA VAL A 61 -8.80 19.82 17.47
C VAL A 61 -7.89 19.02 16.52
N LEU A 62 -6.63 19.41 16.44
CA LEU A 62 -5.60 18.83 15.58
C LEU A 62 -4.29 18.68 16.37
#